data_AF-A0A7V3UF44-F1
#
_entry.id   AF-A0A7V3UF44-F1
#
_cell.length_a   1.000
_cell.length_b   1.000
_cell.length_c   1.000
_cell.angle_alpha   90.00
_cell.angle_beta   90.00
_cell.angle_gamma   90.00
#
_symmetry.space_group_name_H-M   'P 1'
#
loop_
_entity.id
_entity.type
_entity.pdbx_description
1 polymer ?
#
loop_
_entity_poly.entity_id
_entity_poly.type
_entity_poly.pdbx_seq_one_letter_code
_entity_poly.pdbx_strand_id
1 'polypeptide(L)'
;MKTNYLESVIKQFEYYKMLGDKTFVQIPEEKLFWQYNEESNSIATIVKHLWGNMLSRWTDFLTTDGEKEWRNRDAEFENDISTKQEMMDKWNEGWKVFLDTLKSLKDEDLEKIIYIRNQGHTVLEAINRQLAHYPYHIGQIVFIGKMCAEKWDSLSIPKGKSNNYNAYKFSKPKERGHFTDEFLNK
;
A
#
# COMPACT_ATOMS: atom_id res chain seq x y z
N MET A 1 21.54 1.39 19.37
CA MET A 1 20.52 2.46 19.45
C MET A 1 19.20 1.86 19.02
N LYS A 2 18.11 2.09 19.75
CA LYS A 2 16.77 1.67 19.33
C LYS A 2 16.40 2.52 18.10
N THR A 3 16.07 1.88 16.98
CA THR A 3 15.75 2.61 15.74
C THR A 3 14.25 2.89 15.72
N ASN A 4 13.81 3.96 15.07
CA ASN A 4 12.36 4.20 14.86
C ASN A 4 11.89 3.62 13.51
N TYR A 5 12.59 2.62 12.98
CA TYR A 5 12.38 2.12 11.63
C TYR A 5 10.99 1.50 11.45
N LEU A 6 10.62 0.56 12.32
CA LEU A 6 9.30 -0.11 12.27
C LEU A 6 8.16 0.90 12.38
N GLU A 7 8.24 1.83 13.35
CA GLU A 7 7.23 2.89 13.49
C GLU A 7 7.13 3.73 12.21
N SER A 8 8.27 4.18 11.67
CA SER A 8 8.31 5.03 10.48
C SER A 8 7.74 4.32 9.26
N VAL A 9 8.11 3.05 9.04
CA VAL A 9 7.69 2.32 7.85
C VAL A 9 6.22 1.90 7.93
N ILE A 10 5.71 1.55 9.12
CA ILE A 10 4.27 1.27 9.33
C ILE A 10 3.44 2.51 8.99
N LYS A 11 3.81 3.68 9.54
CA LYS A 11 3.12 4.94 9.22
C LYS A 11 3.13 5.26 7.72
N GLN A 12 4.25 5.00 7.06
CA GLN A 12 4.38 5.20 5.61
C GLN A 12 3.45 4.27 4.82
N PHE A 13 3.36 3.00 5.19
CA PHE A 13 2.44 2.03 4.57
C PHE A 13 0.98 2.37 4.82
N GLU A 14 0.61 2.76 6.03
CA GLU A 14 -0.75 3.22 6.35
C GLU A 14 -1.15 4.44 5.52
N TYR A 15 -0.22 5.38 5.30
CA TYR A 15 -0.43 6.49 4.39
C TYR A 15 -0.70 6.03 2.94
N TYR A 16 0.07 5.07 2.41
CA TYR A 16 -0.18 4.54 1.08
C TYR A 16 -1.49 3.77 0.96
N LYS A 17 -1.86 3.00 2.00
CA LYS A 17 -3.20 2.38 2.06
C LYS A 17 -4.29 3.45 1.98
N MET A 18 -4.17 4.51 2.78
CA MET A 18 -5.11 5.64 2.78
C MET A 18 -5.21 6.31 1.39
N LEU A 19 -4.12 6.41 0.62
CA LEU A 19 -4.19 6.92 -0.76
C LEU A 19 -5.04 6.02 -1.67
N GLY A 20 -4.92 4.69 -1.53
CA GLY A 20 -5.79 3.73 -2.22
C GLY A 20 -7.24 3.89 -1.80
N ASP A 21 -7.52 3.86 -0.49
CA ASP A 21 -8.86 4.03 0.07
C ASP A 21 -9.54 5.31 -0.43
N LYS A 22 -8.82 6.44 -0.38
CA LYS A 22 -9.32 7.74 -0.85
C LYS A 22 -9.47 7.83 -2.37
N THR A 23 -8.80 6.97 -3.12
CA THR A 23 -9.00 6.87 -4.58
C THR A 23 -10.32 6.18 -4.88
N PHE A 24 -10.60 5.06 -4.21
CA PHE A 24 -11.79 4.24 -4.48
C PHE A 24 -13.11 4.97 -4.18
N VAL A 25 -13.11 5.93 -3.25
CA VAL A 25 -14.29 6.73 -2.91
C VAL A 25 -14.57 7.87 -3.89
N GLN A 26 -13.59 8.25 -4.71
CA GLN A 26 -13.69 9.39 -5.64
C GLN A 26 -14.14 9.01 -7.05
N ILE A 27 -14.27 7.71 -7.35
CA ILE A 27 -14.63 7.23 -8.67
C ILE A 27 -15.87 6.32 -8.64
N PRO A 28 -16.68 6.32 -9.70
CA PRO A 28 -17.79 5.37 -9.85
C PRO A 28 -17.32 3.91 -9.81
N GLU A 29 -18.19 3.00 -9.39
CA GLU A 29 -17.86 1.59 -9.22
C GLU A 29 -17.40 0.93 -10.52
N GLU A 30 -18.07 1.22 -11.63
CA GLU A 30 -17.71 0.70 -12.95
C GLU A 30 -16.29 1.10 -13.39
N LYS A 31 -15.74 2.19 -12.83
CA LYS A 31 -14.38 2.64 -13.13
C LYS A 31 -13.30 1.88 -12.36
N LEU A 32 -13.67 1.14 -11.31
CA LEU A 32 -12.73 0.24 -10.61
C LEU A 32 -12.30 -0.93 -11.51
N PHE A 33 -13.17 -1.32 -12.43
CA PHE A 33 -12.97 -2.41 -13.39
C PHE A 33 -12.55 -1.91 -14.77
N TRP A 34 -12.41 -0.60 -14.95
CA TRP A 34 -12.02 -0.03 -16.23
C TRP A 34 -10.54 -0.30 -16.53
N GLN A 35 -10.28 -0.63 -17.79
CA GLN A 35 -8.96 -0.91 -18.33
C GLN A 35 -8.78 -0.09 -19.61
N TYR A 36 -7.63 0.58 -19.76
CA TYR A 36 -7.36 1.44 -20.91
C TYR A 36 -7.12 0.66 -22.20
N ASN A 37 -6.30 -0.39 -22.14
CA ASN A 37 -5.97 -1.30 -23.23
C ASN A 37 -5.53 -2.68 -22.67
N GLU A 38 -5.30 -3.67 -23.54
CA GLU A 38 -4.94 -5.04 -23.15
C GLU A 38 -3.65 -5.14 -22.31
N GLU A 39 -2.72 -4.20 -22.47
CA GLU A 39 -1.45 -4.13 -21.73
C GLU A 39 -1.58 -3.44 -20.36
N SER A 40 -2.75 -2.87 -20.05
CA SER A 40 -3.01 -2.13 -18.81
C SER A 40 -3.79 -2.97 -17.82
N ASN A 41 -3.52 -2.76 -16.53
CA ASN A 41 -4.32 -3.35 -15.46
C ASN A 41 -5.42 -2.39 -15.00
N SER A 42 -6.59 -2.93 -14.66
CA SER A 42 -7.63 -2.17 -13.95
C SER A 42 -7.24 -1.96 -12.48
N ILE A 43 -7.95 -1.08 -11.77
CA ILE A 43 -7.76 -0.92 -10.32
C ILE A 43 -8.05 -2.24 -9.59
N ALA A 44 -9.11 -2.95 -9.97
CA ALA A 44 -9.46 -4.25 -9.38
C ALA A 44 -8.35 -5.29 -9.56
N THR A 45 -7.73 -5.35 -10.75
CA THR A 45 -6.58 -6.24 -11.03
C THR A 45 -5.38 -5.90 -10.15
N ILE A 46 -5.07 -4.61 -9.99
CA ILE A 46 -3.95 -4.16 -9.14
C ILE A 46 -4.22 -4.52 -7.67
N VAL A 47 -5.47 -4.35 -7.20
CA VAL A 47 -5.88 -4.75 -5.85
C VAL A 47 -5.69 -6.26 -5.65
N LYS A 48 -6.13 -7.08 -6.62
CA LYS A 48 -5.96 -8.54 -6.58
C LYS A 48 -4.48 -8.94 -6.49
N HIS A 49 -3.64 -8.30 -7.29
CA HIS A 49 -2.19 -8.52 -7.26
C HIS A 49 -1.57 -8.17 -5.90
N LEU A 50 -1.92 -7.00 -5.35
CA LEU A 50 -1.45 -6.59 -4.03
C LEU A 50 -1.93 -7.54 -2.93
N TRP A 51 -3.19 -7.97 -2.98
CA TRP A 51 -3.76 -8.95 -2.05
C TRP A 51 -3.00 -10.28 -2.08
N GLY A 52 -2.82 -10.88 -3.26
CA GLY A 52 -2.09 -12.15 -3.40
C GLY A 52 -0.63 -12.05 -2.97
N ASN A 53 0.03 -10.93 -3.29
CA ASN A 53 1.36 -10.62 -2.79
C ASN A 53 1.39 -10.52 -1.26
N MET A 54 0.49 -9.75 -0.65
CA MET A 54 0.46 -9.54 0.80
C MET A 54 0.20 -10.85 1.54
N LEU A 55 -0.82 -11.61 1.15
CA LEU A 55 -1.12 -12.89 1.79
C LEU A 55 0.06 -13.87 1.69
N SER A 56 0.66 -13.99 0.50
CA SER A 56 1.72 -14.97 0.30
C SER A 56 3.02 -14.60 1.03
N ARG A 57 3.39 -13.31 0.98
CA ARG A 57 4.65 -12.84 1.56
C ARG A 57 4.60 -12.73 3.08
N TRP A 58 3.43 -12.48 3.66
CA TRP A 58 3.32 -12.06 5.07
C TRP A 58 2.52 -12.99 5.98
N THR A 59 1.85 -14.01 5.43
CA THR A 59 1.29 -15.11 6.25
C THR A 59 2.44 -15.98 6.75
N ASP A 60 2.45 -16.33 8.03
CA ASP A 60 3.48 -17.18 8.64
C ASP A 60 4.91 -16.68 8.34
N PHE A 61 5.08 -15.35 8.37
CA PHE A 61 6.21 -14.61 7.82
C PHE A 61 7.59 -15.05 8.32
N LEU A 62 7.69 -15.41 9.60
CA LEU A 62 8.95 -15.82 10.22
C LEU A 62 9.17 -17.34 10.22
N THR A 63 8.20 -18.12 9.75
CA THR A 63 8.19 -19.58 9.92
C THR A 63 8.15 -20.36 8.61
N THR A 64 7.71 -19.74 7.52
CA THR A 64 7.56 -20.40 6.21
C THR A 64 8.05 -19.48 5.09
N ASP A 65 8.31 -20.05 3.90
CA ASP A 65 8.75 -19.27 2.74
C ASP A 65 7.66 -18.25 2.33
N GLY A 66 8.06 -17.04 1.95
CA GLY A 66 7.17 -15.98 1.50
C GLY A 66 6.59 -16.19 0.09
N GLU A 67 6.93 -17.27 -0.62
CA GLU A 67 6.18 -17.76 -1.78
C GLU A 67 5.40 -19.02 -1.39
N LYS A 68 4.12 -18.84 -1.06
CA LYS A 68 3.23 -19.95 -0.72
C LYS A 68 2.85 -20.77 -1.94
N GLU A 69 2.75 -22.09 -1.78
CA GLU A 69 2.36 -23.02 -2.85
C GLU A 69 0.99 -22.72 -3.45
N TRP A 70 0.07 -22.17 -2.66
CA TRP A 70 -1.27 -21.79 -3.12
C TRP A 70 -1.29 -20.48 -3.91
N ARG A 71 -0.19 -19.71 -3.95
CA ARG A 71 -0.14 -18.45 -4.71
C ARG A 71 -0.02 -18.75 -6.19
N ASN A 72 -1.06 -18.41 -6.94
CA ASN A 72 -1.02 -18.38 -8.40
C ASN A 72 -0.87 -16.92 -8.87
N ARG A 73 0.36 -16.52 -9.18
CA ARG A 73 0.66 -15.14 -9.60
C ARG A 73 -0.05 -14.78 -10.91
N ASP A 74 -0.10 -15.68 -11.88
CA ASP A 74 -0.65 -15.33 -13.19
C ASP A 74 -2.16 -15.12 -13.11
N ALA A 75 -2.85 -15.92 -12.29
CA ALA A 75 -4.25 -15.71 -11.97
C ALA A 75 -4.53 -14.37 -11.28
N GLU A 76 -3.56 -13.73 -10.61
CA GLU A 76 -3.74 -12.38 -10.03
C GLU A 76 -4.04 -11.31 -11.08
N PHE A 77 -3.71 -11.55 -12.35
CA PHE A 77 -3.91 -10.63 -13.46
C PHE A 77 -5.17 -10.95 -14.28
N GLU A 78 -5.95 -11.95 -13.87
CA GLU A 78 -7.25 -12.26 -14.46
C GLU A 78 -8.35 -11.42 -13.78
N ASN A 79 -9.22 -10.82 -14.61
CA ASN A 79 -10.33 -9.95 -14.19
C ASN A 79 -11.56 -10.75 -13.73
N ASP A 80 -11.42 -11.53 -12.66
CA ASP A 80 -12.51 -12.33 -12.07
C ASP A 80 -13.23 -11.63 -10.90
N ILE A 81 -12.66 -10.55 -10.34
CA ILE A 81 -13.33 -9.74 -9.32
C ILE A 81 -14.51 -9.03 -9.98
N SER A 82 -15.71 -9.33 -9.48
CA SER A 82 -16.95 -8.97 -10.15
C SER A 82 -17.69 -7.80 -9.49
N THR A 83 -17.33 -7.44 -8.27
CA THR A 83 -18.04 -6.43 -7.47
C THR A 83 -17.09 -5.55 -6.68
N LYS A 84 -17.49 -4.31 -6.39
CA LYS A 84 -16.70 -3.42 -5.52
C LYS A 84 -16.54 -4.01 -4.13
N GLN A 85 -17.56 -4.68 -3.60
CA GLN A 85 -17.48 -5.29 -2.27
C GLN A 85 -16.37 -6.35 -2.23
N GLU A 86 -16.33 -7.25 -3.20
CA GLU A 86 -15.28 -8.27 -3.30
C GLU A 86 -13.89 -7.65 -3.41
N MET A 87 -13.74 -6.60 -4.24
CA MET A 87 -12.48 -5.86 -4.36
C MET A 87 -12.05 -5.27 -3.00
N MET A 88 -12.99 -4.66 -2.28
CA MET A 88 -12.73 -4.04 -0.97
C MET A 88 -12.41 -5.08 0.11
N ASP A 89 -13.05 -6.25 0.07
CA ASP A 89 -12.77 -7.35 1.00
C ASP A 89 -11.34 -7.85 0.82
N LYS A 90 -10.91 -8.11 -0.43
CA LYS A 90 -9.52 -8.50 -0.75
C LYS A 90 -8.53 -7.41 -0.36
N TRP A 91 -8.83 -6.15 -0.69
CA TRP A 91 -8.01 -5.02 -0.29
C TRP A 91 -7.78 -4.98 1.22
N ASN A 92 -8.85 -5.05 2.01
CA ASN A 92 -8.78 -4.97 3.46
C ASN A 92 -8.10 -6.21 4.09
N GLU A 93 -8.37 -7.40 3.57
CA GLU A 93 -7.75 -8.64 4.02
C GLU A 93 -6.22 -8.61 3.84
N GLY A 94 -5.75 -8.26 2.64
CA GLY A 94 -4.32 -8.20 2.34
C GLY A 94 -3.58 -7.20 3.25
N TRP A 95 -4.13 -5.98 3.37
CA TRP A 95 -3.56 -4.96 4.24
C TRP A 95 -3.59 -5.35 5.71
N LYS A 96 -4.63 -6.04 6.16
CA LYS A 96 -4.73 -6.53 7.54
C LYS A 96 -3.60 -7.52 7.84
N VAL A 97 -3.43 -8.55 7.01
CA VAL A 97 -2.34 -9.53 7.20
C VAL A 97 -0.99 -8.84 7.22
N PHE A 98 -0.75 -7.96 6.25
CA PHE A 98 0.52 -7.24 6.16
C PHE A 98 0.81 -6.34 7.37
N LEU A 99 -0.13 -5.47 7.75
CA LEU A 99 0.06 -4.50 8.83
C LEU A 99 0.08 -5.18 10.21
N ASP A 100 -0.74 -6.21 10.44
CA ASP A 100 -0.72 -6.97 11.68
C ASP A 100 0.64 -7.65 11.87
N THR A 101 1.19 -8.25 10.79
CA THR A 101 2.54 -8.82 10.81
C THR A 101 3.58 -7.76 11.15
N LEU A 102 3.61 -6.60 10.44
CA LEU A 102 4.56 -5.53 10.75
C LEU A 102 4.47 -5.01 12.19
N LYS A 103 3.26 -4.87 12.73
CA LYS A 103 3.01 -4.39 14.11
C LYS A 103 3.42 -5.39 15.17
N SER A 104 3.55 -6.67 14.82
CA SER A 104 4.00 -7.73 15.74
C SER A 104 5.53 -7.87 15.82
N LEU A 105 6.26 -7.36 14.82
CA LEU A 105 7.72 -7.39 14.76
C LEU A 105 8.34 -6.46 15.81
N LYS A 106 9.53 -6.83 16.26
CA LYS A 106 10.39 -6.03 17.13
C LYS A 106 11.68 -5.64 16.41
N ASP A 107 12.39 -4.66 16.94
CA ASP A 107 13.68 -4.21 16.37
C ASP A 107 14.68 -5.39 16.23
N GLU A 108 14.66 -6.35 17.15
CA GLU A 108 15.54 -7.52 17.11
C GLU A 108 15.19 -8.50 15.98
N ASP A 109 13.98 -8.42 15.42
CA ASP A 109 13.55 -9.27 14.31
C ASP A 109 14.08 -8.78 12.96
N LEU A 110 14.52 -7.52 12.85
CA LEU A 110 14.91 -6.89 11.58
C LEU A 110 16.07 -7.60 10.87
N GLU A 111 16.97 -8.21 11.63
CA GLU A 111 18.14 -8.96 11.13
C GLU A 111 17.86 -10.45 10.91
N LYS A 112 16.65 -10.94 11.25
CA LYS A 112 16.31 -12.34 11.02
C LYS A 112 16.23 -12.62 9.53
N ILE A 113 16.73 -13.80 9.15
CA ILE A 113 16.61 -14.29 7.78
C ILE A 113 15.24 -14.94 7.60
N ILE A 114 14.51 -14.45 6.60
CA ILE A 114 13.34 -15.10 6.01
C ILE A 114 13.71 -15.62 4.61
N TYR A 115 12.87 -16.47 4.06
CA TYR A 115 13.06 -16.98 2.70
C TYR A 115 11.93 -16.51 1.79
N ILE A 116 12.30 -16.12 0.57
CA ILE A 116 11.36 -15.88 -0.52
C ILE A 116 11.91 -16.68 -1.71
N ARG A 117 11.19 -17.73 -2.13
CA ARG A 117 11.64 -18.66 -3.18
C ARG A 117 13.00 -19.28 -2.86
N ASN A 118 13.18 -19.74 -1.62
CA ASN A 118 14.44 -20.26 -1.08
C ASN A 118 15.61 -19.27 -1.07
N GLN A 119 15.39 -18.00 -1.41
CA GLN A 119 16.39 -16.95 -1.30
C GLN A 119 16.29 -16.27 0.06
N GLY A 120 17.39 -16.28 0.81
CA GLY A 120 17.47 -15.63 2.12
C GLY A 120 17.50 -14.10 2.01
N HIS A 121 16.70 -13.44 2.84
CA HIS A 121 16.63 -12.00 2.98
C HIS A 121 16.48 -11.63 4.46
N THR A 122 17.01 -10.49 4.88
CA THR A 122 16.65 -9.95 6.19
C THR A 122 15.20 -9.48 6.20
N VAL A 123 14.55 -9.47 7.37
CA VAL A 123 13.22 -8.86 7.53
C VAL A 123 13.24 -7.40 7.07
N LEU A 124 14.32 -6.65 7.35
CA LEU A 124 14.50 -5.28 6.88
C LEU A 124 14.49 -5.19 5.34
N GLU A 125 15.22 -6.05 4.64
CA GLU A 125 15.23 -6.11 3.18
C GLU A 125 13.85 -6.44 2.61
N ALA A 126 13.14 -7.37 3.23
CA ALA A 126 11.79 -7.75 2.83
C ALA A 126 10.79 -6.60 2.97
N ILE A 127 10.84 -5.85 4.09
CA ILE A 127 10.06 -4.64 4.32
C ILE A 127 10.37 -3.59 3.24
N ASN A 128 11.65 -3.30 3.00
CA ASN A 128 12.08 -2.30 2.02
C ASN A 128 11.64 -2.67 0.60
N ARG A 129 11.68 -3.95 0.24
CA ARG A 129 11.16 -4.43 -1.04
C ARG A 129 9.67 -4.10 -1.20
N GLN A 130 8.87 -4.28 -0.15
CA GLN A 130 7.46 -3.89 -0.20
C GLN A 130 7.25 -2.38 -0.16
N LEU A 131 8.15 -1.63 0.46
CA LEU A 131 8.11 -0.17 0.47
C LEU A 131 8.37 0.43 -0.92
N ALA A 132 9.07 -0.29 -1.80
CA ALA A 132 9.15 0.09 -3.22
C ALA A 132 7.92 -0.39 -4.00
N HIS A 133 7.45 -1.61 -3.72
CA HIS A 133 6.43 -2.29 -4.51
C HIS A 133 5.01 -1.77 -4.29
N TYR A 134 4.54 -1.65 -3.04
CA TYR A 134 3.16 -1.22 -2.78
C TYR A 134 2.95 0.25 -3.19
N PRO A 135 3.86 1.19 -2.90
CA PRO A 135 3.74 2.56 -3.39
C PRO A 135 3.74 2.68 -4.91
N TYR A 136 4.49 1.83 -5.61
CA TYR A 136 4.48 1.78 -7.08
C TYR A 136 3.07 1.48 -7.61
N HIS A 137 2.43 0.43 -7.11
CA HIS A 137 1.07 0.05 -7.51
C HIS A 137 0.01 1.01 -7.01
N ILE A 138 0.18 1.61 -5.83
CA ILE A 138 -0.72 2.65 -5.35
C ILE A 138 -0.63 3.92 -6.19
N GLY A 139 0.56 4.27 -6.67
CA GLY A 139 0.72 5.34 -7.65
C GLY A 139 -0.09 5.08 -8.92
N GLN A 140 -0.10 3.83 -9.42
CA GLN A 140 -0.92 3.43 -10.57
C GLN A 140 -2.42 3.56 -10.26
N ILE A 141 -2.89 3.07 -9.11
CA ILE A 141 -4.28 3.20 -8.66
C ILE A 141 -4.71 4.68 -8.64
N VAL A 142 -3.92 5.54 -7.99
CA VAL A 142 -4.19 6.98 -7.89
C VAL A 142 -4.22 7.63 -9.28
N PHE A 143 -3.32 7.22 -10.18
CA PHE A 143 -3.27 7.76 -11.53
C PHE A 143 -4.51 7.36 -12.36
N ILE A 144 -4.90 6.08 -12.34
CA ILE A 144 -6.11 5.60 -13.00
C ILE A 144 -7.35 6.28 -12.42
N GLY A 145 -7.40 6.43 -11.09
CA GLY A 145 -8.48 7.16 -10.42
C GLY A 145 -8.63 8.59 -10.91
N LYS A 146 -7.52 9.32 -11.09
CA LYS A 146 -7.53 10.67 -11.68
C LYS A 146 -8.01 10.70 -13.12
N MET A 147 -7.68 9.69 -13.92
CA MET A 147 -8.17 9.58 -15.31
C MET A 147 -9.68 9.33 -15.36
N CYS A 148 -10.23 8.67 -14.35
CA CYS A 148 -11.64 8.27 -14.30
C CYS A 148 -12.56 9.25 -13.57
N ALA A 149 -12.00 10.15 -12.75
CA ALA A 149 -12.78 11.11 -11.97
C ALA A 149 -13.14 12.36 -12.80
N GLU A 150 -14.40 12.80 -12.74
CA GLU A 150 -14.82 14.09 -13.31
C GLU A 150 -14.19 15.27 -12.57
N LYS A 151 -14.05 15.13 -11.25
CA LYS A 151 -13.38 16.07 -10.36
C LYS A 151 -12.53 15.28 -9.37
N TRP A 152 -11.29 15.71 -9.19
CA TRP A 152 -10.34 15.05 -8.28
C TRP A 152 -10.03 15.94 -7.08
N ASP A 153 -10.33 15.43 -5.89
CA ASP A 153 -9.89 16.02 -4.63
C ASP A 153 -8.47 15.55 -4.32
N SER A 154 -7.56 16.52 -4.14
CA SER A 154 -6.14 16.21 -3.90
C SER A 154 -5.99 15.37 -2.63
N LEU A 155 -5.24 14.27 -2.74
CA LEU A 155 -4.92 13.40 -1.62
C LEU A 155 -3.78 13.94 -0.74
N SER A 156 -3.12 15.01 -1.19
CA SER A 156 -2.03 15.71 -0.49
C SER A 156 -2.23 17.23 -0.59
N ILE A 157 -1.18 18.00 -0.87
CA ILE A 157 -1.28 19.46 -1.05
C ILE A 157 -1.90 19.74 -2.43
N PRO A 158 -3.05 20.44 -2.52
CA PRO A 158 -3.66 20.75 -3.81
C PRO A 158 -2.78 21.63 -4.70
N LYS A 159 -2.91 21.49 -6.02
CA LYS A 159 -2.21 22.33 -7.00
C LYS A 159 -2.52 23.81 -6.74
N GLY A 160 -1.48 24.65 -6.68
CA GLY A 160 -1.60 26.08 -6.39
C GLY A 160 -1.82 26.44 -4.92
N LYS A 161 -1.84 25.47 -3.99
CA LYS A 161 -2.02 25.71 -2.54
C LYS A 161 -0.75 25.53 -1.71
N SER A 162 0.40 25.25 -2.36
CA SER A 162 1.69 25.05 -1.67
C SER A 162 2.15 26.26 -0.86
N ASN A 163 1.99 27.49 -1.38
CA ASN A 163 2.39 28.70 -0.66
C ASN A 163 1.64 28.86 0.67
N ASN A 164 0.32 28.61 0.67
CA ASN A 164 -0.50 28.69 1.88
C ASN A 164 -0.12 27.58 2.87
N TYR A 165 0.11 26.36 2.38
CA TYR A 165 0.56 25.24 3.20
C TYR A 165 1.92 25.54 3.85
N ASN A 166 2.88 26.05 3.08
CA ASN A 166 4.21 26.42 3.57
C ASN A 166 4.16 27.57 4.58
N ALA A 167 3.37 28.61 4.31
CA ALA A 167 3.18 29.72 5.24
C ALA A 167 2.62 29.23 6.59
N TYR A 168 1.64 28.33 6.57
CA TYR A 168 1.13 27.69 7.78
C TYR A 168 2.23 26.87 8.48
N LYS A 169 2.95 26.00 7.75
CA LYS A 169 3.99 25.14 8.34
C LYS A 169 5.12 25.92 8.99
N PHE A 170 5.61 26.97 8.33
CA PHE A 170 6.70 27.78 8.85
C PHE A 170 6.26 28.80 9.92
N SER A 171 4.95 28.97 10.14
CA SER A 171 4.43 29.73 11.29
C SER A 171 4.50 28.94 12.62
N LYS A 172 4.74 27.63 12.56
CA LYS A 172 4.85 26.75 13.73
C LYS A 172 6.31 26.55 14.13
N PRO A 173 6.60 26.31 15.43
CA PRO A 173 7.95 25.96 15.86
C PRO A 173 8.42 24.66 15.20
N LYS A 174 9.74 24.50 15.07
CA LYS A 174 10.30 23.22 14.62
C LYS A 174 10.02 22.15 15.67
N GLU A 175 9.45 21.04 15.24
CA GLU A 175 9.14 19.89 16.09
C GLU A 175 9.46 18.57 15.38
N ARG A 176 9.63 17.50 16.16
CA ARG A 176 9.77 16.14 15.63
C ARG A 176 8.37 15.54 15.46
N GLY A 177 8.08 15.02 14.27
CA GLY A 177 6.84 14.31 13.96
C GLY A 177 6.98 13.51 12.69
N HIS A 178 5.96 12.72 12.34
CA HIS A 178 5.88 12.03 11.07
C HIS A 178 4.86 12.76 10.18
N PHE A 179 5.20 13.05 8.91
CA PHE A 179 4.32 13.86 8.05
C PHE A 179 2.92 13.24 7.86
N THR A 180 2.80 11.92 8.01
CA THR A 180 1.54 11.18 7.91
C THR A 180 0.58 11.47 9.06
N ASP A 181 1.06 11.99 10.19
CA ASP A 181 0.22 12.33 11.34
C ASP A 181 -0.85 13.38 10.95
N GLU A 182 -0.58 14.20 9.93
CA GLU A 182 -1.52 15.20 9.38
C GLU A 182 -2.63 14.60 8.50
N PHE A 183 -2.47 13.34 8.10
CA PHE A 183 -3.34 12.65 7.16
C PHE A 183 -4.11 11.49 7.82
N LEU A 184 -3.47 10.77 8.75
CA LEU A 184 -4.02 9.58 9.40
C LEU A 184 -4.79 9.88 10.69
N ASN A 185 -4.47 10.96 11.40
CA ASN A 185 -5.12 11.32 12.68
C ASN A 185 -6.31 12.28 12.50
N LYS A 186 -6.95 12.28 11.33
CA LYS A 186 -8.07 13.17 11.00
C LYS A 186 -9.36 12.42 10.79
#